data_AF-A0A852P084-F1
#
_entry.id   AF-A0A852P084-F1
#
_cell.length_a   1.000
_cell.length_b   1.000
_cell.length_c   1.000
_cell.angle_alpha   90.00
_cell.angle_beta   90.00
_cell.angle_gamma   90.00
#
_symmetry.space_group_name_H-M   'P 1'
#
loop_
_entity.id
_entity.type
_entity.pdbx_description
1 polymer ?
#
loop_
_entity_poly.entity_id
_entity_poly.type
_entity_poly.pdbx_seq_one_letter_code
_entity_poly.pdbx_strand_id
1 'polypeptide(L)'
;MASQEEEQAQLFTDIFDEDEAERSFLLSKPTCLIIFGKPGSGKKTLARKLAQSWQCIFIEASEVIETNICEGTEYGLKCQEMLVKGQSVSEELVTKMILQKIESPEVAHFGYVLTGFPSVSEEYMTVSQQIEKIMNLKLKPDVLINIKCSDHDLCQRISGQRQHLDSGEVYQRRQWDPEVIEKHKKEKGQHEEDEGQEEEEETAEGPHKKSEFFHQLVQRPEDFLENAEKRIGTYKDIMLHCLEELMTEHDCRYLIEVDGSLQPDRLFEVTSDKSYTCCYCCFNKQDELFRALSTCNLIAPRYRWRRSRWGQACPVALKEGDIVMGNPEFAVSFLGKMYVLSSQEALKTFMLNPRPYLLPPMPLPPCKVLVFGPPFSGRTTICNLIAHKYKGKV
;
A
#
# COMPACT_ATOMS: atom_id res chain seq x y z
N MET A 1 -59.08 5.81 -38.53
CA MET A 1 -58.47 6.43 -37.35
C MET A 1 -58.65 5.48 -36.19
N ALA A 2 -57.65 4.63 -35.95
CA ALA A 2 -57.53 3.80 -34.77
C ALA A 2 -56.03 3.78 -34.45
N SER A 3 -55.71 4.28 -33.27
CA SER A 3 -54.39 4.54 -32.72
C SER A 3 -53.56 3.26 -32.62
N GLN A 4 -52.33 3.34 -33.11
CA GLN A 4 -51.26 2.41 -32.77
C GLN A 4 -50.86 2.66 -31.30
N GLU A 5 -51.43 1.86 -30.40
CA GLU A 5 -50.87 1.62 -29.07
C GLU A 5 -50.66 0.11 -28.95
N GLU A 6 -49.71 -0.42 -29.73
CA GLU A 6 -49.14 -1.76 -29.48
C GLU A 6 -47.85 -1.56 -28.67
N GLU A 7 -47.99 -1.78 -27.37
CA GLU A 7 -46.99 -2.30 -26.42
C GLU A 7 -45.52 -2.30 -26.89
N GLN A 8 -44.86 -1.15 -26.82
CA GLN A 8 -43.41 -1.11 -26.57
C GLN A 8 -43.14 -1.11 -25.06
N ALA A 9 -43.63 -2.13 -24.35
CA ALA A 9 -43.42 -2.30 -22.92
C ALA A 9 -42.11 -3.06 -22.58
N GLN A 10 -41.07 -2.96 -23.41
CA GLN A 10 -39.76 -3.60 -23.16
C GLN A 10 -38.56 -2.74 -23.57
N LEU A 11 -38.61 -1.41 -23.39
CA LEU A 11 -37.41 -0.58 -23.46
C LEU A 11 -37.09 -0.03 -22.06
N PHE A 12 -35.89 -0.36 -21.56
CA PHE A 12 -35.33 0.02 -20.26
C PHE A 12 -35.66 -0.86 -19.05
N THR A 13 -35.49 -2.18 -19.17
CA THR A 13 -34.93 -2.93 -18.05
C THR A 13 -33.41 -2.72 -18.06
N ASP A 14 -32.91 -2.00 -17.06
CA ASP A 14 -31.47 -1.83 -16.83
C ASP A 14 -30.85 -3.21 -16.56
N ILE A 15 -29.83 -3.56 -17.32
CA ILE A 15 -29.12 -4.85 -17.23
C ILE A 15 -28.02 -4.81 -16.16
N PHE A 16 -27.80 -3.65 -15.54
CA PHE A 16 -26.88 -3.46 -14.42
C PHE A 16 -27.66 -3.14 -13.16
N ASP A 17 -28.19 -4.19 -12.56
CA ASP A 17 -28.74 -4.18 -11.21
C ASP A 17 -27.64 -3.71 -10.23
N GLU A 18 -27.92 -2.66 -9.44
CA GLU A 18 -26.97 -2.17 -8.44
C GLU A 18 -26.63 -3.27 -7.43
N ASP A 19 -27.59 -4.16 -7.18
CA ASP A 19 -27.41 -5.34 -6.35
C ASP A 19 -26.39 -6.30 -6.97
N GLU A 20 -26.33 -6.41 -8.30
CA GLU A 20 -25.36 -7.24 -9.01
C GLU A 20 -23.96 -6.62 -8.99
N ALA A 21 -23.85 -5.29 -9.11
CA ALA A 21 -22.58 -4.59 -8.98
C ALA A 21 -22.04 -4.64 -7.54
N GLU A 22 -22.90 -4.47 -6.55
CA GLU A 22 -22.54 -4.58 -5.13
C GLU A 22 -22.19 -6.02 -4.77
N ARG A 23 -22.96 -7.02 -5.25
CA ARG A 23 -22.55 -8.43 -5.18
C ARG A 23 -21.20 -8.67 -5.85
N SER A 24 -20.96 -8.11 -7.04
CA SER A 24 -19.68 -8.29 -7.72
C SER A 24 -18.49 -7.68 -6.97
N PHE A 25 -18.70 -6.58 -6.23
CA PHE A 25 -17.70 -5.96 -5.37
C PHE A 25 -17.49 -6.76 -4.08
N LEU A 26 -18.57 -7.19 -3.43
CA LEU A 26 -18.51 -8.04 -2.23
C LEU A 26 -17.90 -9.42 -2.53
N LEU A 27 -18.06 -9.91 -3.75
CA LEU A 27 -17.42 -11.13 -4.26
C LEU A 27 -16.03 -10.87 -4.87
N SER A 28 -15.62 -9.60 -4.98
CA SER A 28 -14.30 -9.27 -5.51
C SER A 28 -13.23 -9.66 -4.50
N LYS A 29 -12.08 -10.07 -5.03
CA LYS A 29 -10.94 -10.47 -4.21
C LYS A 29 -10.45 -9.27 -3.38
N PRO A 30 -10.21 -9.44 -2.07
CA PRO A 30 -9.66 -8.38 -1.24
C PRO A 30 -8.18 -8.12 -1.58
N THR A 31 -7.69 -6.92 -1.25
CA THR A 31 -6.32 -6.50 -1.55
C THR A 31 -5.30 -7.28 -0.71
N CYS A 32 -4.32 -7.87 -1.38
CA CYS A 32 -3.27 -8.66 -0.74
C CYS A 32 -1.89 -8.04 -1.04
N LEU A 33 -1.12 -7.74 0.00
CA LEU A 33 0.18 -7.08 -0.10
C LEU A 33 1.29 -7.89 0.53
N ILE A 34 2.49 -7.78 -0.04
CA ILE A 34 3.72 -8.32 0.56
C ILE A 34 4.76 -7.20 0.63
N ILE A 35 5.41 -7.08 1.78
CA ILE A 35 6.47 -6.10 2.00
C ILE A 35 7.81 -6.79 2.17
N PHE A 36 8.71 -6.54 1.21
CA PHE A 36 10.10 -6.95 1.23
C PHE A 36 11.00 -5.82 1.71
N GLY A 37 12.12 -6.22 2.30
CA GLY A 37 13.12 -5.29 2.79
C GLY A 37 14.13 -5.98 3.68
N LYS A 38 15.38 -5.49 3.60
CA LYS A 38 16.48 -5.90 4.46
C LYS A 38 16.10 -5.77 5.95
N PRO A 39 16.70 -6.57 6.85
CA PRO A 39 16.47 -6.42 8.29
C PRO A 39 16.78 -4.98 8.74
N GLY A 40 15.97 -4.43 9.64
CA GLY A 40 16.10 -3.03 10.10
C GLY A 40 15.45 -1.97 9.20
N SER A 41 14.92 -2.33 8.02
CA SER A 41 14.29 -1.37 7.09
C SER A 41 13.01 -0.70 7.59
N GLY A 42 12.40 -1.22 8.68
CA GLY A 42 11.11 -0.71 9.19
C GLY A 42 9.88 -1.37 8.56
N LYS A 43 10.06 -2.48 7.83
CA LYS A 43 8.98 -3.24 7.16
C LYS A 43 7.78 -3.55 8.07
N LYS A 44 8.03 -3.99 9.31
CA LYS A 44 6.99 -4.32 10.30
C LYS A 44 6.13 -3.09 10.66
N THR A 45 6.79 -1.97 10.93
CA THR A 45 6.11 -0.71 11.26
C THR A 45 5.27 -0.20 10.10
N LEU A 46 5.81 -0.26 8.87
CA LEU A 46 5.07 0.12 7.67
C LEU A 46 3.85 -0.80 7.45
N ALA A 47 4.04 -2.11 7.54
CA ALA A 47 2.99 -3.08 7.33
C ALA A 47 1.85 -2.94 8.32
N ARG A 48 2.15 -2.71 9.61
CA ARG A 48 1.13 -2.48 10.62
C ARG A 48 0.31 -1.22 10.32
N LYS A 49 0.97 -0.11 9.94
CA LYS A 49 0.27 1.12 9.54
C LYS A 49 -0.62 0.91 8.31
N LEU A 50 -0.11 0.20 7.30
CA LEU A 50 -0.87 -0.13 6.10
C LEU A 50 -2.08 -1.01 6.42
N ALA A 51 -1.90 -2.08 7.18
CA ALA A 51 -2.97 -2.97 7.62
C ALA A 51 -4.06 -2.22 8.38
N GLN A 52 -3.69 -1.32 9.30
CA GLN A 52 -4.65 -0.47 10.02
C GLN A 52 -5.40 0.48 9.09
N SER A 53 -4.69 1.15 8.18
CA SER A 53 -5.29 2.14 7.29
C SER A 53 -6.24 1.52 6.26
N TRP A 54 -5.95 0.32 5.78
CA TRP A 54 -6.73 -0.36 4.73
C TRP A 54 -7.64 -1.46 5.28
N GLN A 55 -7.70 -1.60 6.60
CA GLN A 55 -8.48 -2.63 7.29
C GLN A 55 -8.15 -4.05 6.81
N CYS A 56 -6.87 -4.31 6.54
CA CYS A 56 -6.37 -5.63 6.17
C CYS A 56 -5.80 -6.36 7.39
N ILE A 57 -5.70 -7.69 7.31
CA ILE A 57 -5.07 -8.48 8.37
C ILE A 57 -3.54 -8.37 8.25
N PHE A 58 -2.88 -7.91 9.30
CA PHE A 58 -1.42 -7.96 9.38
C PHE A 58 -0.99 -9.41 9.67
N ILE A 59 -0.01 -9.92 8.90
CA ILE A 59 0.50 -11.28 9.05
C ILE A 59 2.02 -11.21 9.18
N GLU A 60 2.53 -11.61 10.34
CA GLU A 60 3.95 -11.82 10.63
C GLU A 60 4.12 -13.04 11.53
N ALA A 61 5.25 -13.75 11.40
CA ALA A 61 5.54 -14.96 12.16
C ALA A 61 5.33 -14.80 13.68
N SER A 62 5.82 -13.72 14.28
CA SER A 62 5.71 -13.50 15.73
C SER A 62 4.26 -13.36 16.18
N GLU A 63 3.46 -12.58 15.46
CA GLU A 63 2.06 -12.31 15.80
C GLU A 63 1.19 -13.56 15.61
N VAL A 64 1.47 -14.33 14.54
CA VAL A 64 0.80 -15.61 14.32
C VAL A 64 1.13 -16.60 15.43
N ILE A 65 2.39 -16.70 15.86
CA ILE A 65 2.80 -17.57 16.97
C ILE A 65 2.08 -17.15 18.27
N GLU A 66 2.13 -15.87 18.63
CA GLU A 66 1.50 -15.32 19.83
C GLU A 66 -0.01 -15.58 19.83
N THR A 67 -0.69 -15.30 18.71
CA THR A 67 -2.13 -15.53 18.56
C THR A 67 -2.48 -17.00 18.76
N ASN A 68 -1.72 -17.92 18.13
CA ASN A 68 -1.96 -19.36 18.26
C ASN A 68 -1.73 -19.87 19.69
N ILE A 69 -0.76 -19.31 20.42
CA ILE A 69 -0.50 -19.62 21.84
C ILE A 69 -1.67 -19.12 22.70
N CYS A 70 -2.10 -17.87 22.51
CA CYS A 70 -3.21 -17.28 23.26
C CYS A 70 -4.54 -18.02 23.04
N GLU A 71 -4.80 -18.46 21.81
CA GLU A 71 -5.99 -19.24 21.44
C GLU A 71 -5.92 -20.72 21.89
N GLY A 72 -4.75 -21.19 22.34
CA GLY A 72 -4.57 -22.57 22.79
C GLY A 72 -4.70 -23.61 21.66
N THR A 73 -4.34 -23.25 20.43
CA THR A 73 -4.37 -24.17 19.28
C THR A 73 -3.34 -25.29 19.42
N GLU A 74 -3.49 -26.39 18.67
CA GLU A 74 -2.51 -27.48 18.70
C GLU A 74 -1.08 -27.03 18.34
N TYR A 75 -0.95 -26.12 17.36
CA TYR A 75 0.33 -25.53 17.00
C TYR A 75 0.85 -24.57 18.08
N GLY A 76 -0.03 -23.77 18.67
CA GLY A 76 0.31 -22.86 19.77
C GLY A 76 0.84 -23.60 21.01
N LEU A 77 0.20 -24.70 21.41
CA LEU A 77 0.66 -25.52 22.53
C LEU A 77 2.04 -26.14 22.26
N LYS A 78 2.29 -26.61 21.03
CA LYS A 78 3.60 -27.11 20.61
C LYS A 78 4.66 -25.99 20.64
N CYS A 79 4.35 -24.81 20.12
CA CYS A 79 5.22 -23.62 20.24
C CYS A 79 5.55 -23.31 21.69
N GLN A 80 4.53 -23.25 22.54
CA GLN A 80 4.68 -22.91 23.95
C GLN A 80 5.57 -23.93 24.66
N GLU A 81 5.38 -25.23 24.41
CA GLU A 81 6.22 -26.28 24.99
C GLU A 81 7.70 -26.14 24.58
N MET A 82 7.97 -25.87 23.30
CA MET A 82 9.33 -25.65 22.79
C MET A 82 9.97 -24.40 23.42
N LEU A 83 9.23 -23.29 23.45
CA LEU A 83 9.70 -22.01 24.00
C LEU A 83 9.99 -22.10 25.50
N VAL A 84 9.14 -22.78 26.28
CA VAL A 84 9.35 -23.01 27.72
C VAL A 84 10.60 -23.85 27.98
N LYS A 85 10.95 -24.77 27.06
CA LYS A 85 12.20 -25.55 27.11
C LYS A 85 13.43 -24.77 26.63
N GLY A 86 13.27 -23.52 26.20
CA GLY A 86 14.35 -22.70 25.62
C GLY A 86 14.76 -23.13 24.21
N GLN A 87 13.88 -23.84 23.49
CA GLN A 87 14.11 -24.29 22.11
C GLN A 87 13.50 -23.30 21.11
N SER A 88 14.14 -23.15 19.95
CA SER A 88 13.59 -22.37 18.83
C SER A 88 12.39 -23.09 18.20
N VAL A 89 11.36 -22.34 17.80
CA VAL A 89 10.24 -22.87 17.04
C VAL A 89 10.70 -23.25 15.63
N SER A 90 10.32 -24.44 15.15
CA SER A 90 10.76 -24.92 13.83
C SER A 90 10.15 -24.10 12.69
N GLU A 91 10.95 -23.86 11.64
CA GLU A 91 10.53 -23.11 10.45
C GLU A 91 9.31 -23.77 9.75
N GLU A 92 9.25 -25.10 9.76
CA GLU A 92 8.09 -25.86 9.26
C GLU A 92 6.79 -25.46 9.97
N LEU A 93 6.83 -25.39 11.30
CA LEU A 93 5.65 -25.11 12.10
C LEU A 93 5.20 -23.66 11.94
N VAL A 94 6.15 -22.71 11.89
CA VAL A 94 5.88 -21.30 11.57
C VAL A 94 5.24 -21.16 10.20
N THR A 95 5.80 -21.82 9.17
CA THR A 95 5.26 -21.75 7.81
C THR A 95 3.84 -22.31 7.74
N LYS A 96 3.55 -23.43 8.41
CA LYS A 96 2.19 -24.00 8.46
C LYS A 96 1.19 -23.03 9.10
N MET A 97 1.55 -22.39 10.23
CA MET A 97 0.66 -21.43 10.88
C MET A 97 0.42 -20.18 10.02
N ILE A 98 1.45 -19.66 9.33
CA ILE A 98 1.30 -18.52 8.41
C ILE A 98 0.34 -18.88 7.27
N LEU A 99 0.54 -20.03 6.63
CA LEU A 99 -0.33 -20.49 5.54
C LEU A 99 -1.77 -20.69 6.02
N GLN A 100 -1.96 -21.27 7.21
CA GLN A 100 -3.28 -21.43 7.81
C GLN A 100 -3.95 -20.09 8.11
N LYS A 101 -3.20 -19.08 8.59
CA LYS A 101 -3.73 -17.73 8.83
C LYS A 101 -4.12 -17.05 7.51
N ILE A 102 -3.33 -17.20 6.44
CA ILE A 102 -3.65 -16.68 5.11
C ILE A 102 -4.93 -17.30 4.55
N GLU A 103 -5.19 -18.58 4.83
CA GLU A 103 -6.41 -19.27 4.40
C GLU A 103 -7.63 -19.03 5.32
N SER A 104 -7.48 -18.20 6.37
CA SER A 104 -8.57 -17.91 7.29
C SER A 104 -9.71 -17.11 6.64
N PRO A 105 -10.95 -17.24 7.14
CA PRO A 105 -12.09 -16.48 6.61
C PRO A 105 -11.93 -14.96 6.78
N GLU A 106 -11.20 -14.52 7.81
CA GLU A 106 -10.89 -13.10 8.02
C GLU A 106 -10.05 -12.54 6.87
N VAL A 107 -8.99 -13.24 6.50
CA VAL A 107 -8.13 -12.87 5.37
C VAL A 107 -8.88 -12.99 4.05
N ALA A 108 -9.78 -13.96 3.92
CA ALA A 108 -10.67 -14.09 2.76
C ALA A 108 -11.59 -12.88 2.57
N HIS A 109 -11.94 -12.18 3.64
CA HIS A 109 -12.82 -11.02 3.60
C HIS A 109 -12.07 -9.69 3.51
N PHE A 110 -11.02 -9.52 4.32
CA PHE A 110 -10.29 -8.26 4.50
C PHE A 110 -8.97 -8.17 3.74
N GLY A 111 -8.47 -9.29 3.21
CA GLY A 111 -7.14 -9.37 2.63
C GLY A 111 -6.05 -9.36 3.68
N TYR A 112 -4.80 -9.22 3.23
CA TYR A 112 -3.64 -9.31 4.13
C TYR A 112 -2.49 -8.38 3.74
N VAL A 113 -1.68 -8.03 4.73
CA VAL A 113 -0.34 -7.46 4.57
C VAL A 113 0.66 -8.42 5.20
N LEU A 114 1.40 -9.15 4.35
CA LEU A 114 2.36 -10.17 4.78
C LEU A 114 3.77 -9.59 4.89
N THR A 115 4.41 -9.87 6.02
CA THR A 115 5.83 -9.58 6.23
C THR A 115 6.57 -10.74 6.86
N GLY A 116 7.88 -10.84 6.58
CA GLY A 116 8.74 -11.86 7.20
C GLY A 116 8.65 -13.25 6.55
N PHE A 117 7.80 -13.41 5.52
CA PHE A 117 7.75 -14.60 4.67
C PHE A 117 7.82 -14.14 3.19
N PRO A 118 8.79 -14.61 2.38
CA PRO A 118 9.77 -15.65 2.67
C PRO A 118 10.79 -15.20 3.72
N SER A 119 11.32 -16.17 4.46
CA SER A 119 12.35 -16.01 5.47
C SER A 119 13.74 -16.28 4.88
N VAL A 120 14.78 -15.72 5.50
CA VAL A 120 16.18 -15.96 5.10
C VAL A 120 16.64 -17.37 5.49
N SER A 121 15.94 -18.02 6.42
CA SER A 121 16.22 -19.40 6.81
C SER A 121 15.80 -20.34 5.68
N GLU A 122 16.65 -21.33 5.41
CA GLU A 122 16.40 -22.42 4.47
C GLU A 122 16.51 -23.79 5.17
N GLU A 123 16.29 -23.83 6.49
CA GLU A 123 16.34 -25.06 7.28
C GLU A 123 15.21 -26.03 6.88
N TYR A 124 14.07 -25.50 6.46
CA TYR A 124 12.93 -26.30 6.00
C TYR A 124 12.72 -26.25 4.49
N MET A 125 12.76 -25.06 3.88
CA MET A 125 12.56 -24.89 2.44
C MET A 125 13.37 -23.73 1.88
N THR A 126 13.83 -23.87 0.63
CA THR A 126 14.62 -22.80 -0.01
C THR A 126 13.78 -21.55 -0.25
N VAL A 127 14.42 -20.39 -0.36
CA VAL A 127 13.71 -19.11 -0.61
C VAL A 127 12.85 -19.19 -1.88
N SER A 128 13.35 -19.85 -2.94
CA SER A 128 12.58 -20.08 -4.18
C SER A 128 11.29 -20.89 -3.93
N GLN A 129 11.36 -21.94 -3.11
CA GLN A 129 10.19 -22.75 -2.75
C GLN A 129 9.18 -21.96 -1.89
N GLN A 130 9.68 -21.10 -0.99
CA GLN A 130 8.83 -20.20 -0.21
C GLN A 130 8.08 -19.22 -1.11
N ILE A 131 8.78 -18.62 -2.07
CA ILE A 131 8.19 -17.70 -3.07
C ILE A 131 7.16 -18.42 -3.93
N GLU A 132 7.47 -19.63 -4.41
CA GLU A 132 6.53 -20.44 -5.20
C GLU A 132 5.25 -20.73 -4.40
N LYS A 133 5.38 -21.08 -3.12
CA LYS A 133 4.21 -21.27 -2.24
C LYS A 133 3.36 -20.00 -2.12
N ILE A 134 3.99 -18.85 -1.93
CA ILE A 134 3.30 -17.55 -1.85
C ILE A 134 2.55 -17.25 -3.15
N MET A 135 3.18 -17.47 -4.30
CA MET A 135 2.58 -17.16 -5.61
C MET A 135 1.47 -18.14 -6.03
N ASN A 136 1.45 -19.33 -5.42
CA ASN A 136 0.42 -20.35 -5.61
C ASN A 136 -0.70 -20.32 -4.57
N LEU A 137 -0.74 -19.31 -3.69
CA LEU A 137 -1.86 -19.11 -2.77
C LEU A 137 -3.17 -18.86 -3.54
N LYS A 138 -4.31 -19.28 -2.94
CA LYS A 138 -5.65 -18.95 -3.45
C LYS A 138 -5.82 -17.43 -3.58
N LEU A 139 -5.38 -16.71 -2.54
CA LEU A 139 -5.26 -15.26 -2.53
C LEU A 139 -3.82 -14.86 -2.84
N LYS A 140 -3.52 -14.79 -4.14
CA LYS A 140 -2.22 -14.31 -4.63
C LYS A 140 -1.95 -12.89 -4.14
N PRO A 141 -0.71 -12.50 -3.89
CA PRO A 141 -0.40 -11.10 -3.64
C PRO A 141 -0.70 -10.26 -4.88
N ASP A 142 -1.34 -9.11 -4.69
CA ASP A 142 -1.61 -8.14 -5.75
C ASP A 142 -0.47 -7.14 -5.86
N VAL A 143 0.05 -6.67 -4.73
CA VAL A 143 1.05 -5.60 -4.65
C VAL A 143 2.29 -6.08 -3.91
N LEU A 144 3.45 -5.85 -4.52
CA LEU A 144 4.76 -6.08 -3.92
C LEU A 144 5.39 -4.73 -3.55
N ILE A 145 5.74 -4.56 -2.28
CA ILE A 145 6.39 -3.34 -1.77
C ILE A 145 7.83 -3.69 -1.41
N ASN A 146 8.81 -3.03 -2.04
CA ASN A 146 10.23 -3.22 -1.72
C ASN A 146 10.82 -1.96 -1.06
N ILE A 147 11.28 -2.10 0.18
CA ILE A 147 11.94 -1.02 0.92
C ILE A 147 13.45 -1.06 0.66
N LYS A 148 13.94 -0.10 -0.13
CA LYS A 148 15.36 0.05 -0.46
C LYS A 148 16.04 0.92 0.59
N CYS A 149 17.10 0.40 1.21
CA CYS A 149 17.91 1.15 2.16
C CYS A 149 19.38 0.72 2.04
N SER A 150 20.29 1.67 2.28
CA SER A 150 21.73 1.42 2.29
C SER A 150 22.11 0.54 3.48
N ASP A 151 23.13 -0.30 3.35
CA ASP A 151 23.55 -1.17 4.46
C ASP A 151 24.06 -0.35 5.64
N HIS A 152 24.80 0.72 5.35
CA HIS A 152 25.33 1.63 6.35
C HIS A 152 24.20 2.19 7.23
N ASP A 153 23.13 2.71 6.63
CA ASP A 153 22.01 3.29 7.38
C ASP A 153 21.26 2.23 8.18
N LEU A 154 21.13 1.01 7.63
CA LEU A 154 20.52 -0.12 8.32
C LEU A 154 21.36 -0.57 9.53
N CYS A 155 22.68 -0.70 9.38
CA CYS A 155 23.59 -1.05 10.46
C CYS A 155 23.56 0.01 11.57
N GLN A 156 23.54 1.30 11.21
CA GLN A 156 23.40 2.38 12.19
C GLN A 156 22.04 2.34 12.91
N ARG A 157 20.96 2.07 12.17
CA ARG A 157 19.61 1.98 12.74
C ARG A 157 19.48 0.79 13.69
N ILE A 158 19.96 -0.39 13.29
CA ILE A 158 19.94 -1.60 14.11
C ILE A 158 20.81 -1.42 15.36
N SER A 159 22.04 -0.91 15.22
CA SER A 159 22.93 -0.71 16.36
C SER A 159 22.50 0.39 17.33
N GLY A 160 21.73 1.36 16.82
CA GLY A 160 21.13 2.42 17.61
C GLY A 160 19.85 2.04 18.35
N GLN A 161 19.27 0.86 18.10
CA GLN A 161 18.00 0.48 18.73
C GLN A 161 18.21 -0.17 20.10
N ARG A 162 17.22 -0.02 20.97
CA ARG A 162 17.16 -0.65 22.29
C ARG A 162 15.79 -1.26 22.49
N GLN A 163 15.72 -2.31 23.31
CA GLN A 163 14.47 -2.97 23.65
C GLN A 163 14.17 -2.77 25.13
N HIS A 164 12.91 -2.48 25.45
CA HIS A 164 12.44 -2.48 26.83
C HIS A 164 12.23 -3.91 27.32
N LEU A 165 12.73 -4.22 28.52
CA LEU A 165 12.78 -5.59 29.07
C LEU A 165 11.39 -6.23 29.20
N ASP A 166 10.42 -5.51 29.75
CA ASP A 166 9.11 -6.09 30.10
C ASP A 166 8.10 -6.04 28.95
N SER A 167 8.14 -4.97 28.15
CA SER A 167 7.19 -4.76 27.05
C SER A 167 7.67 -5.31 25.71
N GLY A 168 8.98 -5.55 25.57
CA GLY A 168 9.58 -5.96 24.31
C GLY A 168 9.57 -4.86 23.23
N GLU A 169 9.14 -3.65 23.55
CA GLU A 169 9.08 -2.53 22.61
C GLU A 169 10.48 -2.05 22.21
N VAL A 170 10.64 -1.70 20.93
CA VAL A 170 11.92 -1.28 20.36
C VAL A 170 11.94 0.24 20.18
N TYR A 171 12.94 0.88 20.78
CA TYR A 171 13.19 2.31 20.76
C TYR A 171 14.40 2.62 19.87
N GLN A 172 14.24 3.59 18.97
CA GLN A 172 15.33 4.06 18.10
C GLN A 172 16.23 5.05 18.84
N ARG A 173 17.49 5.21 18.40
CA ARG A 173 18.47 6.13 19.04
C ARG A 173 17.89 7.53 19.33
N ARG A 174 17.12 8.08 18.39
CA ARG A 174 16.49 9.41 18.52
C ARG A 174 15.48 9.53 19.67
N GLN A 175 14.95 8.42 20.18
CA GLN A 175 13.91 8.37 21.21
C GLN A 175 14.48 8.16 22.62
N TRP A 176 15.70 7.63 22.74
CA TRP A 176 16.27 7.28 24.05
C TRP A 176 17.62 7.93 24.34
N ASP A 177 18.39 8.32 23.32
CA ASP A 177 19.71 8.91 23.51
C ASP A 177 19.60 10.38 23.97
N PRO A 178 20.00 10.72 25.21
CA PRO A 178 19.86 12.07 25.74
C PRO A 178 20.56 13.13 24.91
N GLU A 179 21.74 12.83 24.35
CA GLU A 179 22.51 13.79 23.56
C GLU A 179 21.81 14.12 22.24
N VAL A 180 21.15 13.13 21.64
CA VAL A 180 20.39 13.30 20.39
C VAL A 180 19.08 14.03 20.66
N ILE A 181 18.41 13.72 21.77
CA ILE A 181 17.18 14.41 22.18
C ILE A 181 17.46 15.90 22.45
N GLU A 182 18.56 16.22 23.15
CA GLU A 182 18.95 17.60 23.42
C GLU A 182 19.32 18.37 22.15
N LYS A 183 20.02 17.74 21.19
CA LYS A 183 20.31 18.35 19.89
C LYS A 183 19.03 18.65 19.11
N HIS A 184 18.11 17.69 19.02
CA HIS A 184 16.82 17.88 18.36
C HIS A 184 15.97 18.98 19.00
N LYS A 185 16.01 19.13 20.34
CA LYS A 185 15.32 20.23 21.03
C LYS A 185 15.94 21.60 20.70
N LYS A 186 17.26 21.69 20.62
CA LYS A 186 17.96 22.93 20.24
C LYS A 186 17.70 23.32 18.79
N GLU A 187 17.65 22.34 17.88
CA GLU A 187 17.35 22.58 16.46
C GLU A 187 15.88 22.98 16.24
N LYS A 188 14.93 22.40 16.99
CA LYS A 188 13.52 22.83 16.96
C LYS A 188 13.34 24.24 17.55
N GLY A 189 13.96 24.53 18.69
CA GLY A 189 13.89 25.87 19.31
C GLY A 189 14.49 26.97 18.42
N GLN A 190 15.50 26.66 17.59
CA GLN A 190 16.03 27.61 16.61
C GLN A 190 15.12 27.82 15.39
N HIS A 191 14.23 26.88 15.07
CA HIS A 191 13.26 27.03 13.98
C HIS A 191 11.97 27.73 14.43
N GLU A 192 11.58 27.59 15.71
CA GLU A 192 10.42 28.26 16.30
C GLU A 192 10.67 29.75 16.59
N GLU A 193 11.93 30.19 16.68
CA GLU A 193 12.27 31.62 16.79
C GLU A 193 12.07 32.42 15.48
N ASP A 194 11.94 31.76 14.31
CA ASP A 194 11.75 32.41 13.00
C ASP A 194 10.30 32.36 12.48
N GLU A 195 9.45 31.48 13.03
CA GLU A 195 8.00 31.48 12.81
C GLU A 195 7.29 31.47 14.16
N GLY A 196 6.90 32.67 14.63
CA GLY A 196 6.33 32.90 15.97
C GLY A 196 5.02 32.16 16.25
N GLN A 197 5.12 30.88 16.60
CA GLN A 197 4.07 30.07 17.18
C GLN A 197 4.65 29.26 18.34
N GLU A 198 4.45 29.78 19.55
CA GLU A 198 4.57 29.00 20.78
C GLU A 198 3.39 28.01 20.83
N GLU A 199 3.59 26.76 20.44
CA GLU A 199 2.74 25.66 20.88
C GLU A 199 3.40 24.98 22.08
N GLU A 200 2.87 25.27 23.28
CA GLU A 200 3.18 24.54 24.49
C GLU A 200 2.65 23.09 24.37
N GLU A 201 3.49 22.14 23.97
CA GLU A 201 3.20 20.72 24.19
C GLU A 201 3.36 20.39 25.69
N GLU A 202 2.26 20.48 26.44
CA GLU A 202 2.12 19.86 27.75
C GLU A 202 2.26 18.32 27.64
N THR A 203 3.48 17.80 27.84
CA THR A 203 3.66 16.41 28.30
C THR A 203 4.04 16.42 29.77
N ALA A 204 3.01 16.34 30.61
CA ALA A 204 3.09 16.23 32.06
C ALA A 204 3.62 14.86 32.51
N GLU A 205 4.91 14.57 32.29
CA GLU A 205 5.63 13.55 33.05
C GLU A 205 7.05 14.03 33.38
N GLY A 206 7.29 14.27 34.68
CA GLY A 206 8.51 14.90 35.18
C GLY A 206 9.81 14.16 34.83
N PRO A 207 10.96 14.87 34.88
CA PRO A 207 12.27 14.38 34.44
C PRO A 207 12.75 13.11 35.17
N HIS A 208 12.28 12.87 36.40
CA HIS A 208 12.67 11.71 37.21
C HIS A 208 12.09 10.37 36.72
N LYS A 209 10.91 10.35 36.08
CA LYS A 209 10.34 9.09 35.52
C LYS A 209 11.05 8.67 34.23
N LYS A 210 11.50 9.62 33.42
CA LYS A 210 12.22 9.34 32.16
C LYS A 210 13.62 8.76 32.40
N SER A 211 14.31 9.15 33.48
CA SER A 211 15.64 8.60 33.77
C SER A 211 15.60 7.13 34.19
N GLU A 212 14.64 6.72 35.02
CA GLU A 212 14.48 5.31 35.41
C GLU A 212 14.09 4.43 34.21
N PHE A 213 13.27 4.97 33.31
CA PHE A 213 12.84 4.30 32.07
C PHE A 213 14.01 3.93 31.15
N PHE A 214 14.99 4.82 30.98
CA PHE A 214 16.15 4.54 30.12
C PHE A 214 17.10 3.47 30.68
N HIS A 215 17.15 3.29 32.00
CA HIS A 215 17.98 2.24 32.61
C HIS A 215 17.47 0.82 32.35
N GLN A 216 16.20 0.66 31.94
CA GLN A 216 15.58 -0.63 31.63
C GLN A 216 15.71 -1.00 30.14
N LEU A 217 16.30 -0.14 29.33
CA LEU A 217 16.52 -0.38 27.90
C LEU A 217 17.80 -1.20 27.69
N VAL A 218 17.65 -2.35 27.05
CA VAL A 218 18.76 -3.27 26.76
C VAL A 218 19.07 -3.32 25.27
N GLN A 219 20.33 -3.60 24.95
CA GLN A 219 20.75 -3.90 23.59
C GLN A 219 20.79 -5.41 23.41
N ARG A 220 20.12 -5.94 22.38
CA ARG A 220 20.14 -7.38 22.12
C ARG A 220 21.44 -7.77 21.43
N PRO A 221 21.86 -9.05 21.52
CA PRO A 221 23.02 -9.54 20.78
C PRO A 221 22.93 -9.30 19.27
N GLU A 222 21.73 -9.40 18.71
CA GLU A 222 21.46 -9.12 17.30
C GLU A 222 21.55 -7.65 16.89
N ASP A 223 21.53 -6.73 17.86
CA ASP A 223 21.66 -5.30 17.64
C ASP A 223 23.13 -4.86 17.64
N PHE A 224 24.11 -5.75 17.90
CA PHE A 224 25.52 -5.39 17.73
C PHE A 224 25.87 -5.20 16.26
N LEU A 225 26.73 -4.21 15.96
CA LEU A 225 27.07 -3.80 14.60
C LEU A 225 27.53 -5.00 13.74
N GLU A 226 28.46 -5.81 14.25
CA GLU A 226 29.01 -6.99 13.57
C GLU A 226 27.92 -8.02 13.23
N ASN A 227 26.98 -8.24 14.15
CA ASN A 227 25.87 -9.17 13.97
C ASN A 227 24.82 -8.62 12.99
N ALA A 228 24.58 -7.30 13.02
CA ALA A 228 23.70 -6.62 12.08
C ALA A 228 24.25 -6.70 10.64
N GLU A 229 25.54 -6.41 10.46
CA GLU A 229 26.25 -6.54 9.18
C GLU A 229 26.17 -7.96 8.65
N LYS A 230 26.47 -8.95 9.50
CA LYS A 230 26.36 -10.37 9.13
C LYS A 230 24.95 -10.73 8.66
N ARG A 231 23.91 -10.30 9.38
CA ARG A 231 22.50 -10.55 9.01
C ARG A 231 22.11 -9.89 7.69
N ILE A 232 22.58 -8.68 7.44
CA ILE A 232 22.36 -7.98 6.16
C ILE A 232 23.10 -8.70 5.03
N GLY A 233 24.33 -9.16 5.27
CA GLY A 233 25.10 -9.99 4.33
C GLY A 233 24.35 -11.27 3.95
N THR A 234 23.92 -12.06 4.95
CA THR A 234 23.15 -13.29 4.70
C THR A 234 21.86 -13.03 3.92
N TYR A 235 21.15 -11.94 4.21
CA TYR A 235 19.97 -11.55 3.43
C TYR A 235 20.32 -11.29 1.96
N LYS A 236 21.45 -10.63 1.69
CA LYS A 236 21.88 -10.34 0.31
C LYS A 236 22.26 -11.61 -0.44
N ASP A 237 23.01 -12.49 0.21
CA ASP A 237 23.56 -13.69 -0.43
C ASP A 237 22.47 -14.70 -0.77
N ILE A 238 21.45 -14.82 0.07
CA ILE A 238 20.39 -15.84 -0.08
C ILE A 238 19.13 -15.26 -0.72
N MET A 239 18.64 -14.13 -0.22
CA MET A 239 17.27 -13.67 -0.50
C MET A 239 17.19 -12.64 -1.61
N LEU A 240 18.21 -11.79 -1.79
CA LEU A 240 18.15 -10.66 -2.73
C LEU A 240 17.97 -11.12 -4.18
N HIS A 241 18.74 -12.13 -4.61
CA HIS A 241 18.64 -12.66 -5.98
C HIS A 241 17.23 -13.18 -6.30
N CYS A 242 16.67 -14.03 -5.44
CA CYS A 242 15.33 -14.60 -5.64
C CYS A 242 14.24 -13.51 -5.63
N LEU A 243 14.40 -12.46 -4.83
CA LEU A 243 13.47 -11.33 -4.84
C LEU A 243 13.59 -10.47 -6.09
N GLU A 244 14.79 -10.28 -6.63
CA GLU A 244 15.01 -9.53 -7.87
C GLU A 244 14.38 -10.25 -9.07
N GLU A 245 14.50 -11.58 -9.14
CA GLU A 245 13.78 -12.40 -10.12
C GLU A 245 12.26 -12.24 -9.98
N LEU A 246 11.73 -12.38 -8.76
CA LEU A 246 10.32 -12.19 -8.46
C LEU A 246 9.79 -10.82 -8.90
N MET A 247 10.54 -9.76 -8.59
CA MET A 247 10.19 -8.38 -8.94
C MET A 247 10.24 -8.13 -10.44
N THR A 248 11.14 -8.80 -11.16
CA THR A 248 11.29 -8.66 -12.62
C THR A 248 10.16 -9.36 -13.39
N GLU A 249 9.67 -10.48 -12.86
CA GLU A 249 8.54 -11.22 -13.44
C GLU A 249 7.17 -10.60 -13.11
N HIS A 250 7.07 -9.88 -11.99
CA HIS A 250 5.83 -9.26 -11.55
C HIS A 250 5.41 -8.06 -12.41
N ASP A 251 4.10 -7.81 -12.52
CA ASP A 251 3.61 -6.61 -13.21
C ASP A 251 4.11 -5.35 -12.48
N CYS A 252 4.86 -4.52 -13.22
CA CYS A 252 5.51 -3.33 -12.70
C CYS A 252 4.53 -2.27 -12.17
N ARG A 253 3.24 -2.33 -12.56
CA ARG A 253 2.22 -1.45 -12.01
C ARG A 253 2.02 -1.68 -10.52
N TYR A 254 2.08 -2.94 -10.09
CA TYR A 254 1.85 -3.34 -8.72
C TYR A 254 3.15 -3.60 -7.95
N LEU A 255 4.28 -3.12 -8.47
CA LEU A 255 5.56 -3.13 -7.79
C LEU A 255 5.87 -1.71 -7.27
N ILE A 256 5.92 -1.55 -5.95
CA ILE A 256 6.16 -0.26 -5.31
C ILE A 256 7.54 -0.29 -4.65
N GLU A 257 8.45 0.51 -5.19
CA GLU A 257 9.74 0.74 -4.55
C GLU A 257 9.71 2.00 -3.68
N VAL A 258 10.18 1.86 -2.45
CA VAL A 258 10.16 2.92 -1.43
C VAL A 258 11.55 3.10 -0.85
N ASP A 259 11.93 4.35 -0.63
CA ASP A 259 13.18 4.70 0.05
C ASP A 259 13.01 4.54 1.57
N GLY A 260 13.77 3.60 2.12
CA GLY A 260 13.82 3.25 3.54
C GLY A 260 14.63 4.21 4.41
N SER A 261 15.30 5.20 3.82
CA SER A 261 16.01 6.27 4.56
C SER A 261 15.04 7.28 5.19
N LEU A 262 13.83 7.40 4.64
CA LEU A 262 12.78 8.32 5.10
C LEU A 262 12.26 7.95 6.49
N GLN A 263 11.69 8.94 7.18
CA GLN A 263 10.98 8.69 8.44
C GLN A 263 9.74 7.81 8.22
N PRO A 264 9.32 6.98 9.21
CA PRO A 264 8.21 6.04 9.05
C PRO A 264 6.90 6.68 8.58
N ASP A 265 6.59 7.92 8.99
CA ASP A 265 5.37 8.62 8.58
C ASP A 265 5.42 9.04 7.11
N ARG A 266 6.53 9.62 6.67
CA ARG A 266 6.77 9.93 5.25
C ARG A 266 6.79 8.68 4.38
N LEU A 267 7.37 7.60 4.88
CA LEU A 267 7.43 6.32 4.18
C LEU A 267 6.01 5.76 3.98
N PHE A 268 5.17 5.85 5.01
CA PHE A 268 3.76 5.50 4.93
C PHE A 268 2.99 6.39 3.95
N GLU A 269 3.16 7.71 3.99
CA GLU A 269 2.54 8.65 3.02
C GLU A 269 2.90 8.28 1.57
N VAL A 270 4.19 8.12 1.27
CA VAL A 270 4.66 7.80 -0.08
C VAL A 270 4.15 6.43 -0.55
N THR A 271 4.11 5.45 0.34
CA THR A 271 3.64 4.10 -0.01
C THR A 271 2.13 4.11 -0.24
N SER A 272 1.40 4.81 0.63
CA SER A 272 -0.04 5.03 0.51
C SER A 272 -0.35 5.74 -0.80
N ASP A 273 0.28 6.87 -1.11
CA ASP A 273 0.05 7.62 -2.35
C ASP A 273 0.34 6.78 -3.60
N LYS A 274 1.47 6.05 -3.62
CA LYS A 274 1.81 5.16 -4.75
C LYS A 274 0.84 3.98 -4.87
N SER A 275 0.38 3.43 -3.75
CA SER A 275 -0.57 2.33 -3.77
C SER A 275 -1.99 2.79 -4.09
N TYR A 276 -2.41 3.97 -3.66
CA TYR A 276 -3.63 4.62 -4.16
C TYR A 276 -3.49 4.89 -5.65
N THR A 277 -2.33 5.31 -6.16
CA THR A 277 -2.13 5.48 -7.61
C THR A 277 -2.24 4.15 -8.38
N CYS A 278 -1.91 3.02 -7.75
CA CYS A 278 -1.99 1.67 -8.33
C CYS A 278 -3.37 0.99 -8.15
N CYS A 279 -4.07 1.23 -7.03
CA CYS A 279 -5.38 0.64 -6.74
C CYS A 279 -6.55 1.56 -7.10
N TYR A 280 -6.43 2.88 -7.00
CA TYR A 280 -7.51 3.85 -7.25
C TYR A 280 -6.98 5.30 -7.28
N CYS A 281 -6.99 5.96 -8.45
CA CYS A 281 -7.04 7.43 -8.56
C CYS A 281 -8.33 8.05 -7.96
N CYS A 282 -8.93 7.45 -6.94
CA CYS A 282 -10.13 7.95 -6.29
C CYS A 282 -9.98 7.77 -4.80
N PHE A 283 -9.40 8.73 -4.08
CA PHE A 283 -9.90 9.21 -2.79
C PHE A 283 -9.15 10.52 -2.49
N ASN A 284 -9.83 11.48 -1.86
CA ASN A 284 -9.33 12.79 -1.41
C ASN A 284 -9.47 14.02 -2.32
N LYS A 285 -10.59 14.15 -3.05
CA LYS A 285 -11.25 15.46 -3.29
C LYS A 285 -12.77 15.30 -3.27
N GLN A 286 -13.31 14.86 -2.12
CA GLN A 286 -14.76 14.62 -1.96
C GLN A 286 -15.57 15.92 -1.83
N ASP A 287 -15.06 16.97 -1.20
CA ASP A 287 -15.94 18.06 -0.75
C ASP A 287 -16.29 19.14 -1.80
N GLU A 288 -15.39 19.50 -2.70
CA GLU A 288 -15.63 20.64 -3.59
C GLU A 288 -16.65 20.35 -4.69
N LEU A 289 -16.59 19.15 -5.30
CA LEU A 289 -17.48 18.77 -6.40
C LEU A 289 -18.93 18.60 -5.93
N PHE A 290 -19.14 17.94 -4.78
CA PHE A 290 -20.48 17.77 -4.23
C PHE A 290 -21.08 19.10 -3.76
N ARG A 291 -20.27 20.01 -3.19
CA ARG A 291 -20.71 21.39 -2.87
C ARG A 291 -21.14 22.14 -4.13
N ALA A 292 -20.35 22.11 -5.19
CA ALA A 292 -20.67 22.79 -6.47
C ALA A 292 -21.91 22.21 -7.18
N LEU A 293 -22.17 20.91 -7.05
CA LEU A 293 -23.34 20.27 -7.69
C LEU A 293 -24.61 20.35 -6.83
N SER A 294 -24.48 20.51 -5.51
CA SER A 294 -25.63 20.72 -4.62
C SER A 294 -26.41 22.01 -4.93
N THR A 295 -25.76 22.98 -5.57
CA THR A 295 -26.39 24.22 -6.05
C THR A 295 -27.17 24.04 -7.37
N CYS A 296 -27.00 22.91 -8.07
CA CYS A 296 -27.72 22.58 -9.29
C CYS A 296 -28.98 21.75 -8.96
N ASN A 297 -30.16 22.35 -9.09
CA ASN A 297 -31.47 21.85 -8.65
C ASN A 297 -32.07 20.64 -9.43
N LEU A 298 -31.28 19.61 -9.74
CA LEU A 298 -31.77 18.38 -10.37
C LEU A 298 -31.29 17.13 -9.61
N ILE A 299 -31.50 17.13 -8.29
CA ILE A 299 -31.29 15.93 -7.48
C ILE A 299 -32.60 15.13 -7.53
N ALA A 300 -32.65 14.13 -8.41
CA ALA A 300 -33.77 13.19 -8.44
C ALA A 300 -33.91 12.53 -7.04
N PRO A 301 -35.07 12.62 -6.37
CA PRO A 301 -35.20 12.35 -4.93
C PRO A 301 -34.99 10.88 -4.50
N ARG A 302 -34.77 9.95 -5.44
CA ARG A 302 -34.65 8.50 -5.17
C ARG A 302 -33.30 7.87 -5.49
N TYR A 303 -32.33 8.62 -6.04
CA TYR A 303 -31.01 8.07 -6.38
C TYR A 303 -29.91 8.76 -5.57
N ARG A 304 -29.11 7.98 -4.84
CA ARG A 304 -27.90 8.47 -4.17
C ARG A 304 -26.76 8.49 -5.19
N TRP A 305 -26.46 9.68 -5.71
CA TRP A 305 -25.46 9.86 -6.77
C TRP A 305 -24.07 9.41 -6.30
N ARG A 306 -23.44 8.50 -7.05
CA ARG A 306 -22.05 8.04 -6.81
C ARG A 306 -21.10 8.67 -7.83
N ARG A 307 -19.86 8.96 -7.46
CA ARG A 307 -18.87 9.49 -8.42
C ARG A 307 -18.45 8.38 -9.39
N SER A 308 -18.28 8.69 -10.67
CA SER A 308 -17.81 7.70 -11.65
C SER A 308 -16.34 7.31 -11.40
N ARG A 309 -15.90 6.18 -11.98
CA ARG A 309 -14.50 5.70 -11.90
C ARG A 309 -13.48 6.68 -12.50
N TRP A 310 -13.94 7.67 -13.27
CA TRP A 310 -13.13 8.70 -13.90
C TRP A 310 -12.92 9.93 -12.99
N GLY A 311 -13.54 9.97 -11.81
CA GLY A 311 -13.32 11.02 -10.83
C GLY A 311 -13.77 12.39 -11.34
N GLN A 312 -12.81 13.26 -11.64
CA GLN A 312 -13.04 14.58 -12.26
C GLN A 312 -12.59 14.62 -13.73
N ALA A 313 -11.96 13.56 -14.23
CA ALA A 313 -11.45 13.54 -15.60
C ALA A 313 -12.57 13.30 -16.60
N CYS A 314 -12.49 13.97 -17.74
CA CYS A 314 -13.48 13.88 -18.80
C CYS A 314 -13.35 12.54 -19.56
N PRO A 315 -14.34 11.63 -19.52
CA PRO A 315 -14.29 10.35 -20.25
C PRO A 315 -14.18 10.51 -21.77
N VAL A 316 -14.74 11.59 -22.34
CA VAL A 316 -14.65 11.89 -23.79
C VAL A 316 -13.22 12.23 -24.20
N ALA A 317 -12.59 13.20 -23.52
CA ALA A 317 -11.19 13.57 -23.75
C ALA A 317 -10.24 12.39 -23.49
N LEU A 318 -10.50 11.59 -22.45
CA LEU A 318 -9.71 10.40 -22.16
C LEU A 318 -9.75 9.39 -23.31
N LYS A 319 -10.90 9.21 -23.96
CA LYS A 319 -11.01 8.34 -25.15
C LYS A 319 -10.19 8.84 -26.33
N GLU A 320 -10.00 10.15 -26.44
CA GLU A 320 -9.16 10.80 -27.45
C GLU A 320 -7.66 10.78 -27.07
N GLY A 321 -7.34 10.33 -25.85
CA GLY A 321 -5.97 10.18 -25.33
C GLY A 321 -5.50 11.33 -24.44
N ASP A 322 -6.39 12.28 -24.12
CA ASP A 322 -6.06 13.46 -23.34
C ASP A 322 -6.63 13.40 -21.92
N ILE A 323 -5.80 13.74 -20.92
CA ILE A 323 -6.26 13.89 -19.53
C ILE A 323 -6.68 15.34 -19.33
N VAL A 324 -7.97 15.61 -19.51
CA VAL A 324 -8.56 16.92 -19.24
C VAL A 324 -9.50 16.81 -18.05
N MET A 325 -9.32 17.70 -17.07
CA MET A 325 -10.22 17.80 -15.92
C MET A 325 -11.52 18.46 -16.36
N GLY A 326 -12.64 17.84 -16.00
CA GLY A 326 -13.98 18.33 -16.29
C GLY A 326 -14.37 19.50 -15.39
N ASN A 327 -15.26 20.35 -15.90
CA ASN A 327 -15.88 21.43 -15.15
C ASN A 327 -17.18 20.91 -14.49
N PRO A 328 -17.39 21.12 -13.18
CA PRO A 328 -18.66 20.79 -12.50
C PRO A 328 -19.91 21.30 -13.21
N GLU A 329 -19.84 22.42 -13.93
CA GLU A 329 -20.96 22.97 -14.72
C GLU A 329 -21.44 22.03 -15.84
N PHE A 330 -20.56 21.15 -16.35
CA PHE A 330 -20.88 20.16 -17.39
C PHE A 330 -20.98 18.74 -16.82
N ALA A 331 -21.42 18.60 -15.57
CA ALA A 331 -21.62 17.31 -14.95
C ALA A 331 -22.92 16.62 -15.43
N VAL A 332 -22.87 15.30 -15.59
CA VAL A 332 -24.01 14.49 -16.04
C VAL A 332 -24.11 13.16 -15.27
N SER A 333 -25.33 12.71 -14.98
CA SER A 333 -25.59 11.36 -14.49
C SER A 333 -25.71 10.36 -15.62
N PHE A 334 -25.12 9.19 -15.44
CA PHE A 334 -25.45 8.01 -16.20
C PHE A 334 -25.22 6.75 -15.34
N LEU A 335 -26.20 5.83 -15.28
CA LEU A 335 -26.14 4.58 -14.49
C LEU A 335 -25.74 4.81 -13.01
N GLY A 336 -26.42 5.74 -12.33
CA GLY A 336 -26.14 6.07 -10.92
C GLY A 336 -24.78 6.74 -10.66
N LYS A 337 -24.01 7.04 -11.72
CA LYS A 337 -22.67 7.62 -11.64
C LYS A 337 -22.61 9.04 -12.21
N MET A 338 -21.81 9.90 -11.56
CA MET A 338 -21.51 11.26 -12.01
C MET A 338 -20.27 11.30 -12.89
N TYR A 339 -20.42 11.90 -14.07
CA TYR A 339 -19.35 12.18 -15.00
C TYR A 339 -19.18 13.68 -15.11
N VAL A 340 -17.94 14.15 -15.09
CA VAL A 340 -17.62 15.57 -15.24
C VAL A 340 -16.94 15.75 -16.59
N LEU A 341 -17.46 16.64 -17.42
CA LEU A 341 -17.00 16.82 -18.80
C LEU A 341 -16.24 18.12 -18.96
N SER A 342 -15.28 18.16 -19.88
CA SER A 342 -14.38 19.30 -20.05
C SER A 342 -15.03 20.47 -20.79
N SER A 343 -16.01 20.21 -21.64
CA SER A 343 -16.67 21.22 -22.47
C SER A 343 -18.13 20.87 -22.75
N GLN A 344 -18.90 21.87 -23.20
CA GLN A 344 -20.27 21.67 -23.68
C GLN A 344 -20.35 20.71 -24.88
N GLU A 345 -19.30 20.65 -25.70
CA GLU A 345 -19.20 19.71 -26.82
C GLU A 345 -19.04 18.28 -26.32
N ALA A 346 -18.18 18.06 -25.33
CA ALA A 346 -18.01 16.77 -24.66
C ALA A 346 -19.31 16.32 -23.96
N LEU A 347 -20.06 17.26 -23.37
CA LEU A 347 -21.40 16.99 -22.82
C LEU A 347 -22.38 16.50 -23.88
N LYS A 348 -22.47 17.20 -25.02
CA LYS A 348 -23.35 16.81 -26.11
C LYS A 348 -22.99 15.43 -26.67
N THR A 349 -21.71 15.16 -26.91
CA THR A 349 -21.27 13.86 -27.45
C THR A 349 -21.51 12.72 -26.47
N PHE A 350 -21.25 12.94 -25.18
CA PHE A 350 -21.53 11.97 -24.12
C PHE A 350 -23.04 11.69 -23.96
N MET A 351 -23.89 12.73 -24.03
CA MET A 351 -25.35 12.57 -23.96
C MET A 351 -25.94 11.84 -25.16
N LEU A 352 -25.35 12.01 -26.35
CA LEU A 352 -25.80 11.32 -27.57
C LEU A 352 -25.56 9.81 -27.50
N ASN A 353 -24.37 9.39 -27.05
CA ASN A 353 -24.06 7.99 -26.85
C ASN A 353 -22.93 7.81 -25.81
N PRO A 354 -23.26 7.52 -24.53
CA PRO A 354 -22.26 7.43 -23.47
C PRO A 354 -21.48 6.11 -23.51
N ARG A 355 -22.08 5.01 -23.97
CA ARG A 355 -21.50 3.64 -23.93
C ARG A 355 -20.09 3.51 -24.52
N PRO A 356 -19.76 4.13 -25.68
CA PRO A 356 -18.43 4.03 -26.28
C PRO A 356 -17.31 4.63 -25.43
N TYR A 357 -17.62 5.53 -24.49
CA TYR A 357 -16.64 6.16 -23.60
C TYR A 357 -16.47 5.39 -22.28
N LEU A 358 -17.33 4.40 -22.03
CA LEU A 358 -17.43 3.67 -20.76
C LEU A 358 -17.06 2.18 -20.88
N LEU A 359 -17.08 1.62 -22.09
CA LEU A 359 -16.78 0.21 -22.36
C LEU A 359 -15.29 -0.05 -22.68
N PRO A 360 -14.75 -1.24 -22.33
CA PRO A 360 -13.37 -1.60 -22.66
C PRO A 360 -13.14 -1.86 -24.17
N PRO A 361 -11.90 -1.73 -24.69
CA PRO A 361 -10.66 -1.43 -23.95
C PRO A 361 -10.64 0.03 -23.50
N MET A 362 -10.49 0.22 -22.18
CA MET A 362 -10.53 1.56 -21.59
C MET A 362 -9.28 2.34 -22.05
N PRO A 363 -9.41 3.63 -22.39
CA PRO A 363 -8.24 4.45 -22.66
C PRO A 363 -7.36 4.48 -21.41
N LEU A 364 -6.14 3.98 -21.55
CA LEU A 364 -5.12 4.09 -20.51
C LEU A 364 -4.69 5.56 -20.43
N PRO A 365 -4.47 6.11 -19.23
CA PRO A 365 -3.91 7.44 -19.10
C PRO A 365 -2.59 7.50 -19.91
N PRO A 366 -2.38 8.53 -20.75
CA PRO A 366 -1.18 8.69 -21.54
C PRO A 366 0.07 8.65 -20.65
N CYS A 367 0.86 7.58 -20.80
CA CYS A 367 2.14 7.44 -20.11
C CYS A 367 3.18 8.33 -20.81
N LYS A 368 3.70 9.33 -20.09
CA LYS A 368 4.79 10.19 -20.56
C LYS A 368 6.11 9.61 -20.08
N VAL A 369 6.97 9.19 -21.01
CA VAL A 369 8.26 8.56 -20.71
C VAL A 369 9.38 9.55 -21.06
N LEU A 370 10.30 9.76 -20.12
CA LEU A 370 11.50 10.58 -20.32
C LEU A 370 12.75 9.68 -20.28
N VAL A 371 13.62 9.76 -21.29
CA VAL A 371 14.87 8.99 -21.35
C VAL A 371 16.07 9.95 -21.24
N PHE A 372 16.86 9.83 -20.18
CA PHE A 372 18.03 10.69 -19.90
C PHE A 372 19.35 9.90 -19.91
N GLY A 373 20.50 10.59 -20.03
CA GLY A 373 21.82 9.96 -20.18
C GLY A 373 22.93 10.93 -20.64
N PRO A 374 24.14 10.45 -20.98
CA PRO A 374 25.23 11.20 -21.62
C PRO A 374 25.18 11.14 -23.16
N PRO A 375 25.77 12.09 -23.92
CA PRO A 375 25.67 12.10 -25.39
C PRO A 375 26.14 10.77 -25.99
N PHE A 376 25.54 10.34 -27.10
CA PHE A 376 25.79 9.04 -27.76
C PHE A 376 25.35 7.77 -27.01
N SER A 377 24.69 7.88 -25.85
CA SER A 377 24.22 6.71 -25.08
C SER A 377 23.00 5.99 -25.67
N GLY A 378 22.66 6.21 -26.95
CA GLY A 378 21.54 5.55 -27.62
C GLY A 378 20.14 5.99 -27.20
N ARG A 379 20.00 7.10 -26.46
CA ARG A 379 18.70 7.58 -25.92
C ARG A 379 17.63 7.74 -26.98
N THR A 380 17.97 8.36 -28.11
CA THR A 380 17.05 8.57 -29.22
C THR A 380 16.56 7.24 -29.79
N THR A 381 17.46 6.26 -29.91
CA THR A 381 17.12 4.90 -30.34
C THR A 381 16.17 4.22 -29.37
N ILE A 382 16.42 4.35 -28.06
CA ILE A 382 15.56 3.79 -27.00
C ILE A 382 14.18 4.47 -27.00
N CYS A 383 14.10 5.80 -27.10
CA CYS A 383 12.82 6.51 -27.24
C CYS A 383 12.01 5.99 -28.43
N ASN A 384 12.66 5.85 -29.59
CA ASN A 384 12.00 5.35 -30.81
C ASN A 384 11.53 3.89 -30.65
N LEU A 385 12.31 3.04 -30.00
CA LEU A 385 11.94 1.65 -29.72
C LEU A 385 10.76 1.55 -28.74
N ILE A 386 10.76 2.36 -27.68
CA ILE A 386 9.66 2.43 -26.70
C ILE A 386 8.39 2.93 -27.41
N ALA A 387 8.48 4.02 -28.16
CA ALA A 387 7.35 4.56 -28.90
C ALA A 387 6.80 3.56 -29.92
N HIS A 388 7.66 2.86 -30.67
CA HIS A 388 7.21 1.84 -31.62
C HIS A 388 6.51 0.67 -30.91
N LYS A 389 7.07 0.17 -29.80
CA LYS A 389 6.52 -0.96 -29.05
C LYS A 389 5.15 -0.65 -28.43
N TYR A 390 4.98 0.56 -27.91
CA TYR A 390 3.77 0.97 -27.19
C TYR A 390 2.84 1.88 -28.01
N LYS A 391 3.09 2.06 -29.31
CA LYS A 391 2.36 2.98 -30.20
C LYS A 391 2.33 4.43 -29.66
N GLY A 392 3.40 4.84 -28.99
CA GLY A 392 3.61 6.19 -28.48
C GLY A 392 4.11 7.15 -29.57
N LYS A 393 4.08 8.45 -29.26
CA LYS A 393 4.73 9.50 -30.06
C LYS A 393 6.00 9.93 -29.34
N VAL A 394 7.12 10.05 -30.08
CA VAL A 394 8.41 10.53 -29.58
C VAL A 394 8.48 12.04 -29.70
#